data_AF-A0A8A2V7F1-F1
#
_entry.id   AF-A0A8A2V7F1-F1
#
_cell.length_a   1.000
_cell.length_b   1.000
_cell.length_c   1.000
_cell.angle_alpha   90.00
_cell.angle_beta   90.00
_cell.angle_gamma   90.00
#
_symmetry.space_group_name_H-M   'P 1'
#
loop_
_entity.id
_entity.type
_entity.pdbx_description
1 polymer ?
#
loop_
_entity_poly.entity_id
_entity_poly.type
_entity_poly.pdbx_seq_one_letter_code
_entity_poly.pdbx_strand_id
1 'polypeptide(L)' 'MSTELLAFGISALALGIGVLVATRRFYPRLDVPEDVESSLQALTSMIAGILLLTGLGLILLGLFT' A
#
# COMPACT_ATOMS: atom_id res chain seq x y z
N MET A 1 10.48 -19.51 -8.41
CA MET A 1 10.98 -18.82 -7.21
C MET A 1 11.19 -17.32 -7.48
N SER A 2 12.22 -16.90 -8.21
CA SER A 2 12.50 -15.46 -8.45
C SER A 2 11.41 -14.71 -9.22
N THR A 3 10.86 -15.30 -10.29
CA THR A 3 9.74 -14.69 -11.05
C THR A 3 8.46 -14.55 -10.22
N GLU A 4 8.19 -15.50 -9.33
CA GLU A 4 7.01 -15.46 -8.43
C GLU A 4 7.16 -14.36 -7.38
N LEU A 5 8.36 -14.19 -6.82
CA LEU A 5 8.70 -13.10 -5.89
C LEU A 5 8.56 -11.73 -6.57
N LEU A 6 9.03 -11.60 -7.80
CA LEU A 6 8.88 -10.38 -8.60
C LEU A 6 7.40 -10.06 -8.86
N ALA A 7 6.60 -11.04 -9.26
CA ALA A 7 5.17 -10.86 -9.48
C ALA A 7 4.44 -10.45 -8.19
N PHE A 8 4.79 -11.07 -7.05
CA PHE A 8 4.24 -10.71 -5.74
C PHE A 8 4.67 -9.32 -5.28
N GLY A 9 5.92 -8.93 -5.54
CA GLY A 9 6.42 -7.62 -5.18
C GLY A 9 5.77 -6.50 -6.00
N ILE A 10 5.57 -6.72 -7.31
CA ILE A 10 4.84 -5.80 -8.18
C ILE A 10 3.38 -5.68 -7.77
N SER A 11 2.71 -6.79 -7.42
CA SER A 11 1.31 -6.74 -6.99
C SER A 11 1.14 -6.05 -5.64
N ALA A 12 2.06 -6.26 -4.69
CA ALA A 12 2.09 -5.54 -3.42
C ALA A 12 2.31 -4.02 -3.61
N LEU A 13 3.20 -3.63 -4.54
CA LEU A 13 3.36 -2.22 -4.91
C LEU A 13 2.09 -1.64 -5.53
N ALA A 14 1.50 -2.34 -6.50
CA ALA A 14 0.27 -1.90 -7.15
C ALA A 14 -0.88 -1.74 -6.15
N LEU A 15 -1.00 -2.64 -5.19
CA LEU A 15 -1.97 -2.55 -4.09
C LEU A 15 -1.68 -1.39 -3.15
N GLY A 16 -0.43 -1.19 -2.71
CA GLY A 16 -0.05 -0.07 -1.86
C GLY A 16 -0.36 1.29 -2.50
N ILE A 17 -0.01 1.45 -3.79
CA ILE A 17 -0.34 2.65 -4.58
C ILE A 17 -1.85 2.79 -4.74
N GLY A 18 -2.54 1.70 -5.10
CA GLY A 18 -3.98 1.67 -5.30
C GLY A 18 -4.74 2.08 -4.04
N VAL A 19 -4.32 1.59 -2.87
CA VAL A 19 -4.86 2.01 -1.57
C VAL A 19 -4.67 3.50 -1.38
N LEU A 20 -3.47 4.06 -1.54
CA LEU A 20 -3.23 5.51 -1.36
C LEU A 20 -4.08 6.38 -2.28
N VAL A 21 -4.22 5.98 -3.55
CA VAL A 21 -5.06 6.68 -4.54
C VAL A 21 -6.53 6.58 -4.15
N ALA A 22 -6.98 5.39 -3.74
CA ALA A 22 -8.34 5.16 -3.26
C ALA A 22 -8.64 6.02 -2.03
N THR A 23 -7.74 6.06 -1.05
CA THR A 23 -7.86 6.90 0.16
C THR A 23 -8.09 8.36 -0.21
N ARG A 24 -7.27 8.93 -1.11
CA ARG A 24 -7.43 10.31 -1.58
C ARG A 24 -8.76 10.57 -2.28
N ARG A 25 -9.36 9.54 -2.89
CA ARG A 25 -10.62 9.66 -3.64
C ARG A 25 -11.86 9.44 -2.78
N PHE A 26 -11.78 8.52 -1.81
CA PHE A 26 -12.92 8.09 -1.00
C PHE A 26 -13.05 8.86 0.32
N TYR A 27 -11.96 9.28 0.96
CA TYR A 27 -12.04 10.03 2.23
C TYR A 27 -12.86 11.33 2.10
N PRO A 28 -12.68 12.16 1.05
CA PRO A 28 -13.52 13.35 0.86
C PRO A 28 -15.01 13.07 0.63
N ARG A 29 -15.39 11.80 0.42
CA ARG A 29 -16.76 11.35 0.17
C ARG A 29 -17.32 10.53 1.32
N LEU A 30 -16.50 10.24 2.32
CA LEU A 30 -16.87 9.48 3.49
C LEU A 30 -17.35 10.48 4.53
N ASP A 31 -18.62 10.35 4.92
CA ASP A 31 -19.23 11.18 5.97
C ASP A 31 -18.76 10.66 7.34
N VAL A 32 -17.47 10.86 7.61
CA VAL A 32 -16.74 10.34 8.77
C VAL A 32 -16.44 11.52 9.68
N PRO A 33 -16.67 11.39 11.00
CA PRO A 33 -16.39 12.47 11.93
C PRO A 33 -14.89 12.80 11.97
N GLU A 34 -14.57 14.10 12.02
CA GLU A 34 -13.23 14.67 11.81
C GLU A 34 -12.17 14.11 12.78
N ASP A 35 -12.59 13.72 13.99
CA ASP A 35 -11.76 13.13 15.04
C ASP A 35 -11.23 11.73 14.67
N VAL A 36 -12.02 10.97 13.90
CA VAL A 36 -11.67 9.62 13.44
C VAL A 36 -10.99 9.65 12.07
N GLU A 37 -11.30 10.64 11.23
CA GLU A 37 -10.76 10.78 9.87
C GLU A 37 -9.23 10.82 9.87
N SER A 38 -8.61 11.67 10.71
CA SER A 38 -7.15 11.79 10.81
C SER A 38 -6.49 10.47 11.23
N SER A 39 -7.11 9.74 12.16
CA SER A 39 -6.59 8.45 12.64
C SER A 39 -6.67 7.37 11.57
N LEU A 40 -7.79 7.32 10.85
CA LEU A 40 -8.01 6.41 9.72
C LEU A 40 -7.04 6.70 8.56
N GLN A 41 -6.79 7.98 8.26
CA GLN A 41 -5.84 8.38 7.24
C GLN A 41 -4.40 7.99 7.64
N ALA A 42 -4.03 8.18 8.90
CA ALA A 42 -2.74 7.76 9.44
C ALA A 42 -2.57 6.23 9.35
N LEU A 43 -3.57 5.46 9.79
CA LEU A 43 -3.56 4.00 9.69
C LEU A 43 -3.44 3.54 8.24
N THR A 44 -4.21 4.12 7.33
CA THR A 44 -4.22 3.74 5.92
C THR A 44 -2.88 4.07 5.25
N SER A 45 -2.29 5.23 5.56
CA SER A 45 -0.96 5.58 5.06
C SER A 45 0.14 4.67 5.61
N MET A 46 0.03 4.23 6.87
CA MET A 46 0.92 3.23 7.46
C MET A 46 0.82 1.88 6.75
N ILE A 47 -0.41 1.38 6.54
CA ILE A 47 -0.65 0.11 5.82
C ILE A 47 -0.10 0.18 4.40
N ALA A 48 -0.37 1.26 3.68
CA ALA A 48 0.16 1.46 2.35
C ALA A 48 1.70 1.53 2.35
N GLY A 49 2.30 2.23 3.31
CA GLY A 49 3.75 2.27 3.46
C GLY A 49 4.36 0.87 3.66
N ILE A 50 3.75 0.04 4.52
CA ILE A 50 4.18 -1.34 4.74
C ILE A 50 4.05 -2.17 3.46
N LEU A 51 2.94 -2.05 2.72
CA LEU A 51 2.75 -2.73 1.43
C LEU A 51 3.83 -2.33 0.42
N LEU A 52 4.14 -1.03 0.33
CA LEU A 52 5.16 -0.54 -0.58
C LEU A 52 6.56 -1.06 -0.22
N LEU A 53 6.92 -1.02 1.06
CA LEU A 53 8.20 -1.53 1.56
C LEU A 53 8.32 -3.04 1.35
N THR A 54 7.26 -3.78 1.62
CA THR A 54 7.20 -5.24 1.41
C THR A 54 7.35 -5.56 -0.08
N GLY A 55 6.60 -4.87 -0.95
CA GLY A 55 6.69 -5.06 -2.39
C GLY A 55 8.09 -4.76 -2.93
N LEU A 56 8.70 -3.68 -2.47
CA LEU A 56 10.09 -3.33 -2.82
C LEU A 56 11.07 -4.41 -2.33
N GLY A 57 10.92 -4.89 -1.10
CA GLY A 57 11.74 -5.96 -0.54
C GLY A 57 11.64 -7.27 -1.32
N LEU A 58 10.44 -7.65 -1.74
CA LEU A 58 10.20 -8.85 -2.55
C LEU A 58 10.81 -8.73 -3.95
N ILE A 59 10.72 -7.56 -4.58
CA ILE A 59 11.37 -7.31 -5.87
C ILE A 59 12.89 -7.41 -5.71
N LEU A 60 13.46 -6.78 -4.68
CA LEU A 60 14.89 -6.86 -4.41
C LEU A 60 15.32 -8.31 -4.21
N LEU A 61 14.64 -9.07 -3.35
CA LEU A 61 14.91 -10.49 -3.16
C LEU A 61 14.86 -11.25 -4.49
N GLY A 62 13.79 -11.09 -5.27
CA GLY A 62 13.65 -11.76 -6.57
C GLY A 62 14.68 -11.38 -7.63
N LEU A 63 15.35 -10.22 -7.50
CA LEU A 63 16.45 -9.80 -8.39
C LEU A 63 17.82 -10.32 -7.93
N PHE A 64 18.01 -10.51 -6.63
CA PHE A 64 19.29 -10.91 -6.02
C PHE A 64 19.36 -12.40 -5.66
N THR A 65 18.27 -13.17 -5.83
CA THR A 65 18.21 -14.63 -5.69
C THR A 65 17.88 -15.31 -7.02
#